data_AF-A0A136JKS7-F1
#
_entry.id   AF-A0A136JKS7-F1
#
_cell.length_a   1.000
_cell.length_b   1.000
_cell.length_c   1.000
_cell.angle_alpha   90.00
_cell.angle_beta   90.00
_cell.angle_gamma   90.00
#
_symmetry.space_group_name_H-M   'P 1'
#
loop_
_entity.id
_entity.type
_entity.pdbx_description
1 polymer ?
#
loop_
_entity_poly.entity_id
_entity_poly.type
_entity_poly.pdbx_seq_one_letter_code
_entity_poly.pdbx_strand_id
1 'polypeptide(L)' 'MKLAKQARGTLDKVITMMEEGVYCPEIIQQVDSVNGLLKSVKKEMLAGHLDTCVLDRLKENKAGAIEELLKIYNLSN' A
#
# COMPACT_ATOMS: atom_id res chain seq x y z
N MET A 1 7.93 5.90 -5.91
CA MET A 1 8.72 5.68 -4.67
C MET A 1 8.61 6.77 -3.60
N LYS A 2 8.20 8.02 -3.94
CA LYS A 2 8.10 9.13 -2.96
C LYS A 2 7.25 8.76 -1.74
N LEU A 3 6.03 8.26 -1.97
CA LEU A 3 5.08 7.91 -0.90
C LEU A 3 5.60 6.80 0.03
N ALA A 4 6.30 5.80 -0.50
CA ALA A 4 6.89 4.73 0.31
C ALA A 4 7.99 5.26 1.24
N LYS A 5 8.82 6.20 0.76
CA LYS A 5 9.83 6.88 1.60
C LYS A 5 9.17 7.73 2.69
N GLN A 6 8.06 8.40 2.38
CA GLN A 6 7.28 9.15 3.37
C GLN A 6 6.67 8.22 4.42
N ALA A 7 6.08 7.09 4.01
CA ALA A 7 5.50 6.10 4.92
C ALA A 7 6.55 5.58 5.92
N ARG A 8 7.76 5.27 5.45
CA ARG A 8 8.88 4.88 6.31
C ARG A 8 9.23 5.97 7.33
N GLY A 9 9.45 7.21 6.88
CA GLY A 9 9.79 8.30 7.80
C GLY A 9 8.70 8.60 8.84
N THR A 10 7.42 8.48 8.45
CA THR A 10 6.31 8.62 9.40
C THR A 10 6.27 7.44 10.38
N LEU A 11 6.57 6.22 9.94
CA LEU A 11 6.67 5.05 10.81
C LEU A 11 7.83 5.16 11.80
N ASP A 12 8.99 5.63 11.35
CA ASP A 12 10.15 5.89 12.22
C ASP A 12 9.76 6.90 13.33
N LYS A 13 9.01 7.95 12.97
CA LYS A 13 8.48 8.91 13.95
C LYS A 13 7.49 8.27 14.94
N VAL A 14 6.60 7.39 14.49
CA VAL A 14 5.68 6.65 15.39
C VAL A 14 6.47 5.89 16.45
N ILE A 15 7.55 5.20 16.04
CA ILE A 15 8.40 4.44 16.96
C ILE A 15 9.03 5.37 18.00
N THR A 16 9.64 6.48 17.57
CA THR A 16 10.20 7.49 18.49
C THR A 16 9.15 8.04 19.46
N MET A 17 7.94 8.35 18.98
CA MET A 17 6.87 8.85 19.85
C MET A 17 6.45 7.83 20.92
N MET A 18 6.48 6.53 20.61
CA MET A 18 6.22 5.47 21.58
C MET A 18 7.34 5.37 22.62
N GLU A 19 8.61 5.46 22.19
CA GLU A 19 9.78 5.45 23.06
C GLU A 19 9.82 6.66 24.01
N GLU A 20 9.38 7.83 23.53
CA GLU A 20 9.28 9.08 24.29
C GLU A 20 8.03 9.16 25.19
N GLY A 21 7.12 8.19 25.11
CA GLY A 21 5.89 8.18 25.91
C GLY A 21 4.89 9.27 25.54
N VAL A 22 4.84 9.66 24.26
CA VAL A 22 3.89 10.66 23.75
C VAL A 22 2.44 10.20 23.95
N TYR A 23 1.53 11.15 24.10
CA TYR A 23 0.12 10.89 24.34
C TYR A 23 -0.50 10.01 23.25
N CYS A 24 -1.13 8.88 23.66
CA CYS A 24 -1.55 7.82 22.74
C CYS A 24 -2.41 8.28 21.55
N PRO A 25 -3.39 9.20 21.70
CA PRO A 25 -4.16 9.70 20.56
C PRO A 25 -3.31 10.32 19.45
N GLU A 26 -2.19 10.98 19.79
CA GLU A 26 -1.28 11.57 18.80
C GLU A 26 -0.51 10.49 18.03
N ILE A 27 -0.07 9.44 18.75
CA ILE A 27 0.58 8.26 18.14
C ILE A 27 -0.40 7.58 17.17
N ILE A 28 -1.64 7.35 17.59
CA ILE A 28 -2.70 6.76 16.75
C ILE A 28 -2.90 7.59 15.48
N GLN A 29 -2.95 8.92 15.58
CA GLN A 29 -3.10 9.79 14.42
C GLN A 29 -1.93 9.67 13.43
N GLN A 30 -0.71 9.45 13.91
CA GLN A 30 0.46 9.20 13.05
C GLN A 30 0.40 7.80 12.42
N VAL A 31 -0.04 6.78 13.15
CA VAL A 31 -0.28 5.43 12.60
C VAL A 31 -1.30 5.49 11.45
N ASP A 32 -2.40 6.23 11.62
CA ASP A 32 -3.39 6.42 10.56
C ASP A 32 -2.79 7.13 9.33
N SER A 33 -1.85 8.04 9.55
CA SER A 33 -1.11 8.70 8.47
C SER A 33 -0.24 7.71 7.70
N VAL A 34 0.48 6.80 8.38
CA VAL A 34 1.24 5.71 7.75
C VAL A 34 0.30 4.82 6.92
N ASN A 35 -0.83 4.42 7.49
CA ASN A 35 -1.84 3.60 6.80
C ASN A 35 -2.36 4.28 5.53
N GLY A 36 -2.63 5.59 5.58
CA GLY A 36 -3.03 6.39 4.43
C GLY A 36 -1.97 6.40 3.32
N LEU A 37 -0.70 6.58 3.69
CA LEU A 37 0.43 6.55 2.75
C LEU A 37 0.58 5.18 2.09
N LEU A 38 0.50 4.09 2.87
CA LEU A 38 0.60 2.73 2.34
C LEU A 38 -0.57 2.39 1.40
N LYS A 39 -1.79 2.85 1.71
CA LYS A 39 -2.95 2.73 0.79
C LYS A 39 -2.68 3.43 -0.54
N SER A 40 -2.07 4.60 -0.51
CA SER A 40 -1.71 5.35 -1.72
C SER A 40 -0.58 4.69 -2.51
N VAL A 41 0.46 4.16 -1.84
CA VAL A 41 1.52 3.36 -2.48
C VAL A 41 0.91 2.16 -3.21
N LYS A 42 0.02 1.42 -2.55
CA LYS A 42 -0.66 0.26 -3.16
C LYS A 42 -1.42 0.66 -4.44
N LYS A 43 -2.13 1.80 -4.41
CA LYS A 43 -2.85 2.31 -5.59
C LYS A 43 -1.90 2.66 -6.73
N GLU A 44 -0.80 3.38 -6.47
CA GLU A 44 0.20 3.71 -7.50
C GLU A 44 0.82 2.47 -8.14
N MET A 45 1.20 1.48 -7.31
CA MET A 45 1.77 0.22 -7.80
C MET A 45 0.79 -0.55 -8.68
N LEU A 46 -0.47 -0.60 -8.25
CA LEU A 46 -1.51 -1.30 -8.99
C LEU A 46 -1.83 -0.61 -10.32
N ALA A 47 -1.90 0.72 -10.34
CA ALA A 47 -2.07 1.46 -11.60
C ALA A 47 -0.94 1.14 -12.60
N GLY A 48 0.33 1.15 -12.13
CA GLY A 48 1.46 0.78 -12.98
C GLY A 48 1.41 -0.68 -13.47
N HIS A 49 0.98 -1.62 -12.61
CA HIS A 49 0.80 -3.02 -12.98
C HIS A 49 -0.27 -3.21 -14.06
N LEU A 50 -1.40 -2.51 -13.93
CA LEU A 50 -2.49 -2.53 -14.91
C LEU A 50 -2.06 -1.94 -16.27
N ASP A 51 -1.24 -0.88 -16.27
CA ASP A 51 -0.79 -0.18 -17.47
C ASP A 51 0.32 -0.90 -18.24
N THR A 52 1.00 -1.86 -17.61
CA THR A 52 2.16 -2.56 -18.20
C THR A 52 1.96 -4.07 -18.20
N CYS A 53 2.21 -4.71 -17.06
CA CYS A 53 2.26 -6.17 -16.91
C CYS A 53 0.95 -6.88 -17.29
N VAL A 54 -0.20 -6.30 -16.92
CA VAL A 54 -1.50 -6.97 -17.12
C VAL A 54 -1.91 -7.01 -18.58
N LEU A 55 -1.59 -5.98 -19.37
CA LEU A 55 -1.95 -5.93 -20.79
C LEU A 55 -1.32 -7.08 -21.57
N ASP A 56 -0.06 -7.42 -21.28
CA ASP A 56 0.61 -8.53 -21.94
C ASP A 56 0.10 -9.88 -21.42
N ARG A 57 -0.09 -10.03 -20.11
CA ARG A 57 -0.69 -11.24 -19.53
C ARG A 57 -2.10 -11.53 -20.03
N LEU A 58 -2.91 -10.50 -20.28
CA LEU A 58 -4.26 -10.67 -20.82
C LEU A 58 -4.27 -11.29 -22.23
N LYS A 59 -3.23 -11.02 -23.04
CA LYS A 59 -3.08 -11.61 -24.38
C LYS A 59 -2.67 -13.08 -24.31
N GLU A 60 -1.85 -13.45 -23.33
CA GLU A 60 -1.31 -14.81 -23.18
C GLU A 60 -2.23 -15.74 -22.36
N ASN A 61 -2.72 -15.29 -21.21
CA ASN A 61 -3.57 -16.05 -20.30
C ASN A 61 -4.55 -15.13 -19.55
N LYS A 62 -5.66 -14.81 -20.21
CA LYS A 62 -6.72 -13.97 -19.65
C LYS A 62 -7.28 -14.47 -18.32
N ALA A 63 -7.50 -15.78 -18.17
CA ALA A 63 -8.09 -16.34 -16.96
C ALA A 63 -7.18 -16.14 -15.74
N GLY A 64 -5.89 -16.46 -15.88
CA GLY A 64 -4.91 -16.27 -14.81
C GLY A 64 -4.70 -14.79 -14.46
N ALA A 65 -4.71 -13.89 -15.45
CA ALA A 65 -4.61 -12.45 -15.21
C ALA A 65 -5.80 -11.91 -14.41
N ILE A 66 -7.02 -12.38 -14.70
CA ILE A 66 -8.22 -12.00 -13.94
C ILE A 66 -8.15 -12.56 -12.51
N GLU A 67 -7.74 -13.82 -12.34
CA GLU A 67 -7.61 -14.44 -11.02
C GLU A 67 -6.60 -13.70 -10.12
N GLU A 68 -5.46 -13.29 -10.68
CA GLU A 68 -4.46 -12.47 -9.98
C GLU A 68 -5.06 -11.15 -9.47
N LEU A 69 -5.81 -10.44 -10.31
CA LEU A 69 -6.45 -9.19 -9.92
C LEU A 69 -7.50 -9.39 -8.83
N LEU A 70 -8.33 -10.44 -8.93
CA LEU A 70 -9.32 -10.77 -7.90
C LEU A 70 -8.66 -11.05 -6.54
N LYS A 71 -7.51 -11.74 -6.54
CA LYS A 71 -6.71 -11.98 -5.32
C LYS A 71 -6.15 -10.69 -4.74
N ILE A 72 -5.58 -9.80 -5.55
CA ILE A 72 -5.04 -8.51 -5.07
C ILE A 72 -6.11 -7.63 -4.41
N TYR A 73 -7.34 -7.66 -4.94
CA TYR A 73 -8.47 -6.93 -4.38
C TYR A 73 -9.22 -7.68 -3.27
N ASN A 74 -8.78 -8.88 -2.89
CA ASN A 74 -9.49 -9.76 -1.95
C ASN A 74 -10.97 -9.95 -2.32
N LEU A 75 -11.26 -10.07 -3.62
CA LEU A 75 -12.60 -10.31 -4.16
C LEU A 75 -12.84 -11.78 -4.54
N SER A 76 -11.84 -12.62 -4.34
CA SER A 76 -11.94 -14.08 -4.40
C SER A 76 -12.25 -14.62 -3.00
N ASN A 77 -13.32 -15.42 -2.89
CA ASN A 77 -13.68 -16.17 -1.69
C ASN A 77 -12.62 -17.20 -1.30
#